data_AF-A0A955KAB3-F1
#
_entry.id   AF-A0A955KAB3-F1
#
_cell.length_a   1.000
_cell.length_b   1.000
_cell.length_c   1.000
_cell.angle_alpha   90.00
_cell.angle_beta   90.00
_cell.angle_gamma   90.00
#
_symmetry.space_group_name_H-M   'P 1'
#
loop_
_entity.id
_entity.type
_entity.pdbx_description
1 polymer ?
#
loop_
_entity_poly.entity_id
_entity_poly.type
_entity_poly.pdbx_seq_one_letter_code
_entity_poly.pdbx_strand_id
1 'polypeptide(L)' 'MKTIACLDCSQQFSGETPEEVMQAMMPHYMVDHKEVMEGGNEEKKKEWFAEFQRRWNVAENS' A
#
# COMPACT_ATOMS: atom_id res chain seq x y z
N MET A 1 16.34 -2.73 -1.53
CA MET A 1 15.04 -2.14 -1.15
C MET A 1 14.11 -2.24 -2.34
N LYS A 2 12.80 -2.36 -2.13
CA LYS A 2 11.83 -2.26 -3.21
C LYS A 2 11.10 -0.93 -3.12
N THR A 3 10.67 -0.42 -4.27
CA THR A 3 9.81 0.76 -4.37
C THR A 3 8.49 0.35 -4.97
N ILE A 4 7.38 0.73 -4.32
CA ILE A 4 6.03 0.51 -4.81
C ILE A 4 5.25 1.82 -4.77
N ALA A 5 4.43 2.02 -5.81
CA ALA A 5 3.49 3.12 -5.86
C ALA A 5 2.25 2.79 -5.03
N CYS A 6 1.62 3.84 -4.49
CA CYS A 6 0.30 3.79 -3.88
C CYS A 6 -0.70 3.09 -4.83
N LEU A 7 -1.66 2.38 -4.24
CA LEU A 7 -2.70 1.71 -5.01
C LEU A 7 -3.68 2.73 -5.65
N ASP A 8 -3.88 3.87 -4.98
CA ASP A 8 -4.89 4.87 -5.31
C ASP A 8 -4.31 6.19 -5.87
N CYS A 9 -2.99 6.38 -5.84
CA CYS A 9 -2.33 7.58 -6.39
C CYS A 9 -0.89 7.32 -6.88
N SER A 10 -0.22 8.36 -7.35
CA SER A 10 1.16 8.27 -7.89
C SER A 10 2.27 8.39 -6.84
N GLN A 11 1.94 8.51 -5.55
CA GLN A 11 2.94 8.59 -4.49
C GLN A 11 3.70 7.27 -4.35
N GLN A 12 5.00 7.33 -4.12
CA GLN A 12 5.87 6.16 -4.05
C GLN A 12 6.42 5.97 -2.64
N PHE A 13 6.57 4.71 -2.25
CA PHE A 13 7.08 4.30 -0.96
C PHE A 13 8.13 3.21 -1.17
N SER A 14 9.20 3.28 -0.38
CA SER A 14 10.33 2.36 -0.48
C SER A 14 10.66 1.78 0.90
N GLY A 15 11.10 0.52 0.92
CA GLY A 15 11.47 -0.18 2.15
C GLY A 15 12.19 -1.49 1.87
N GLU A 16 12.77 -2.08 2.91
CA GLU A 16 13.42 -3.38 2.84
C GLU A 16 12.41 -4.52 2.95
N THR A 17 11.33 -4.31 3.71
CA THR A 17 10.26 -5.28 3.92
C THR A 17 8.89 -4.75 3.48
N PRO A 18 7.92 -5.62 3.14
CA PRO A 18 6.57 -5.18 2.83
C PRO A 18 5.90 -4.49 4.03
N GLU A 19 6.25 -4.88 5.25
CA GLU A 19 5.72 -4.32 6.49
C GLU A 19 6.17 -2.86 6.67
N GLU A 20 7.45 -2.56 6.40
CA GLU A 20 7.97 -1.18 6.44
C GLU A 20 7.26 -0.29 5.43
N VAL A 21 7.06 -0.78 4.20
CA VAL A 21 6.36 0.00 3.18
C VAL A 21 4.89 0.19 3.53
N MET A 22 4.23 -0.84 4.05
CA MET A 22 2.85 -0.72 4.52
C MET A 22 2.75 0.32 5.64
N GLN A 23 3.65 0.29 6.63
CA GLN A 23 3.71 1.28 7.71
C GLN A 23 3.94 2.70 7.17
N ALA A 24 4.79 2.86 6.14
CA ALA A 24 5.02 4.14 5.49
C ALA A 24 3.80 4.64 4.69
N MET A 25 3.01 3.74 4.10
CA MET A 25 1.77 4.06 3.38
C MET A 25 0.61 4.42 4.31
N MET A 26 0.53 3.82 5.51
CA MET A 26 -0.57 4.06 6.45
C MET A 26 -0.88 5.55 6.74
N PRO A 27 0.08 6.42 7.09
CA PRO A 27 -0.22 7.83 7.35
C PRO A 27 -0.76 8.55 6.11
N HIS A 28 -0.29 8.20 4.91
CA HIS A 28 -0.83 8.73 3.66
C HIS A 28 -2.29 8.30 3.46
N TYR A 29 -2.63 7.03 3.72
CA TYR A 29 -4.02 6.56 3.62
C TYR A 29 -4.94 7.15 4.68
N MET A 30 -4.44 7.50 5.86
CA MET A 30 -5.25 8.15 6.90
C MET A 30 -5.59 9.62 6.58
N VAL A 31 -4.76 10.29 5.76
CA VAL A 31 -4.92 11.71 5.43
C VAL A 31 -5.54 11.88 4.04
N ASP A 32 -4.95 11.27 3.02
CA ASP A 32 -5.28 11.52 1.60
C ASP A 32 -6.28 10.51 1.03
N HIS A 33 -6.32 9.29 1.58
CA HIS A 33 -7.24 8.22 1.15
C HIS A 33 -8.16 7.75 2.29
N LYS A 34 -8.56 8.68 3.15
CA LYS A 34 -9.36 8.40 4.34
C LYS A 34 -10.67 7.66 4.01
N GLU A 35 -11.26 7.96 2.85
CA GLU A 35 -12.46 7.27 2.32
C GLU A 35 -12.26 5.75 2.10
N VAL A 36 -11.05 5.33 1.72
CA VAL A 36 -10.69 3.91 1.56
C VAL A 36 -10.62 3.24 2.94
N MET A 37 -10.11 3.95 3.94
CA MET A 37 -9.99 3.47 5.32
C MET A 37 -11.32 3.40 6.06
N GLU A 38 -12.18 4.42 5.91
CA GLU A 38 -13.48 4.52 6.59
C GLU A 38 -14.58 3.73 5.87
N GLY A 39 -14.54 3.63 4.54
CA GLY A 39 -15.52 2.90 3.72
C GLY A 39 -15.16 1.43 3.49
N GLY A 40 -14.07 0.95 4.07
CA GLY A 40 -13.55 -0.41 3.89
C GLY A 40 -14.30 -1.44 4.75
N ASN A 41 -15.09 -2.29 4.10
CA ASN A 41 -15.51 -3.56 4.70
C ASN A 41 -14.34 -4.57 4.67
N GLU A 42 -14.49 -5.72 5.33
CA GLU A 42 -13.43 -6.75 5.35
C GLU A 42 -13.02 -7.24 3.96
N GLU A 43 -13.96 -7.27 3.01
CA GLU A 43 -13.70 -7.69 1.63
C GLU A 43 -12.76 -6.70 0.93
N LYS A 44 -13.09 -5.41 0.94
CA LYS A 44 -12.24 -4.35 0.37
C LYS A 44 -10.86 -4.30 1.02
N LYS A 45 -10.76 -4.55 2.32
CA LYS A 45 -9.47 -4.66 3.02
C LYS A 45 -8.64 -5.84 2.50
N LYS A 46 -9.28 -6.99 2.24
CA LYS A 46 -8.60 -8.16 1.66
C LYS A 46 -8.15 -7.89 0.23
N GLU A 47 -8.99 -7.24 -0.59
CA GLU A 47 -8.64 -6.86 -1.97
C GLU A 47 -7.45 -5.90 -1.99
N TRP A 48 -7.47 -4.87 -1.15
CA TRP A 48 -6.37 -3.93 -1.00
C TRP A 48 -5.08 -4.64 -0.61
N PHE A 49 -5.14 -5.53 0.38
CA PHE A 49 -3.98 -6.28 0.85
C PHE A 49 -3.44 -7.24 -0.22
N ALA A 50 -4.33 -7.91 -0.97
CA ALA A 50 -3.95 -8.81 -2.06
C ALA A 50 -3.25 -8.05 -3.20
N GLU A 51 -3.76 -6.88 -3.58
CA GLU A 51 -3.13 -6.05 -4.61
C GLU A 51 -1.79 -5.47 -4.13
N PHE A 52 -1.71 -5.04 -2.86
CA PHE A 52 -0.44 -4.62 -2.26
C PHE A 52 0.61 -5.74 -2.34
N GLN A 53 0.26 -6.96 -1.89
CA GLN A 53 1.16 -8.11 -1.95
C GLN A 53 1.56 -8.47 -3.37
N ARG A 54 0.62 -8.41 -4.32
CA ARG A 54 0.89 -8.64 -5.74
C ARG A 54 1.93 -7.64 -6.26
N ARG A 55 1.73 -6.33 -6.02
CA ARG A 55 2.67 -5.28 -6.43
C ARG A 55 4.03 -5.43 -5.77
N TRP A 56 4.07 -5.80 -4.49
CA TRP A 56 5.32 -6.07 -3.77
C TRP A 56 6.10 -7.25 -4.36
N ASN A 57 5.40 -8.32 -4.73
CA ASN A 57 6.03 -9.53 -5.28
C ASN A 57 6.63 -9.29 -6.67
N VAL A 58 6.00 -8.45 -7.50
CA VAL A 58 6.52 -8.10 -8.84
C VAL A 58 7.46 -6.91 -8.82
N ALA A 59 7.49 -6.12 -7.75
CA ALA A 59 8.45 -5.04 -7.59
C ALA A 59 9.85 -5.64 -7.48
N GLU A 60 10.74 -5.23 -8.38
CA GLU A 60 12.14 -5.62 -8.33
C GLU A 60 12.85 -4.80 -7.23
N ASN A 61 13.93 -5.37 -6.69
CA ASN A 61 14.82 -4.59 -5.85
C ASN A 61 15.43 -3.48 -6.69
N SER A 62 15.18 -2.22 -6.30
CA SER A 62 15.77 -1.02 -6.90
C SER A 62 17.20 -0.82 -6.43
#